data_AF-A0A8C6SEK9-F1
#
_entry.id   AF-A0A8C6SEK9-F1
#
_cell.length_a   1.000
_cell.length_b   1.000
_cell.length_c   1.000
_cell.angle_alpha   90.00
_cell.angle_beta   90.00
_cell.angle_gamma   90.00
#
_symmetry.space_group_name_H-M   'P 1'
#
loop_
_entity.id
_entity.type
_entity.pdbx_description
1 polymer ?
#
loop_
_entity_poly.entity_id
_entity_poly.type
_entity_poly.pdbx_seq_one_letter_code
_entity_poly.pdbx_strand_id
1 'polypeptide(L)'
;MLVGYFLLMIHTLRYFETASSQISGFPQFVGVGLVNDLVIMHYDSNTKRLVPKQEWMNNVTEEEPQHWEDETQVCLNLEQAGKVSIENVKQRLNVTGGSHLYQWMKGCDWDDETDEIRGYYQDAFDGEDFISLDWTTQTWVASKPQAFATKLSWERNGVAARWKNYFDHVCAEYLKKFMRYGEKTLKRKELPEVWFLQKSSSSPVTCFASGFYPDRAVLFWTKDGEELLEDWGEILPNHDGTFQTSVSLDLCVFQLSGVKDDLITKLDPGLIRTNAQIHTIPANPLFFQLQPQNNPHGPNTAFSSSKVKLIVRVQRPDPLRLLECLCFAH
;
A
#
# COMPACT_ATOMS: atom_id res chain seq x y z
N MET A 1 12.91 33.78 1.94
CA MET A 1 11.91 33.22 1.02
C MET A 1 11.82 31.74 1.32
N LEU A 2 10.72 31.30 1.92
CA LEU A 2 10.40 29.88 2.05
C LEU A 2 10.14 29.38 0.62
N VAL A 3 11.10 28.66 0.04
CA VAL A 3 10.82 27.86 -1.15
C VAL A 3 9.95 26.72 -0.65
N GLY A 4 8.63 26.88 -0.79
CA GLY A 4 7.69 25.79 -0.55
C GLY A 4 7.99 24.70 -1.56
N TYR A 5 8.66 23.64 -1.12
CA TYR A 5 8.75 22.41 -1.89
C TYR A 5 7.33 21.83 -1.94
N PHE A 6 6.57 22.15 -3.00
CA PHE A 6 5.46 21.32 -3.41
C PHE A 6 6.09 19.95 -3.73
N LEU A 7 5.80 18.96 -2.90
CA LEU A 7 6.19 17.57 -3.17
C LEU A 7 5.37 17.13 -4.37
N LEU A 8 6.02 17.05 -5.52
CA LEU A 8 5.51 16.55 -6.79
C LEU A 8 5.10 15.08 -6.59
N MET A 9 3.87 14.70 -6.95
CA MET A 9 3.32 13.39 -6.60
C MET A 9 2.65 12.70 -7.79
N ILE A 10 3.03 11.44 -8.02
CA ILE A 10 2.23 10.52 -8.81
C ILE A 10 1.02 10.11 -7.98
N HIS A 11 -0.16 10.40 -8.53
CA HIS A 11 -1.44 9.97 -8.01
C HIS A 11 -1.95 8.75 -8.78
N THR A 12 -2.69 7.88 -8.12
CA THR A 12 -3.05 6.58 -8.67
C THR A 12 -4.51 6.28 -8.43
N LEU A 13 -5.25 5.82 -9.45
CA LEU A 13 -6.61 5.30 -9.36
C LEU A 13 -6.63 3.82 -9.79
N ARG A 14 -6.81 2.90 -8.84
CA ARG A 14 -6.86 1.44 -9.07
C ARG A 14 -8.25 0.88 -8.82
N TYR A 15 -8.67 -0.04 -9.66
CA TYR A 15 -9.83 -0.89 -9.46
C TYR A 15 -9.39 -2.34 -9.37
N PHE A 16 -9.81 -3.02 -8.31
CA PHE A 16 -9.63 -4.44 -8.11
C PHE A 16 -10.99 -5.11 -8.09
N GLU A 17 -11.19 -6.05 -9.00
CA GLU A 17 -12.45 -6.76 -9.18
C GLU A 17 -12.14 -8.25 -9.05
N THR A 18 -12.94 -8.99 -8.29
CA THR A 18 -12.73 -10.42 -8.04
C THR A 18 -14.05 -11.14 -8.18
N ALA A 19 -14.13 -12.02 -9.18
CA ALA A 19 -15.20 -13.00 -9.30
C ALA A 19 -14.75 -14.30 -8.63
N SER A 20 -15.68 -14.97 -7.94
CA SER A 20 -15.44 -16.25 -7.30
C SER A 20 -16.50 -17.28 -7.66
N SER A 21 -16.10 -18.55 -7.74
CA SER A 21 -17.02 -19.67 -7.85
C SER A 21 -16.84 -20.63 -6.69
N GLN A 22 -17.93 -21.02 -6.03
CA GLN A 22 -17.96 -22.09 -5.02
C GLN A 22 -17.07 -21.82 -3.78
N ILE A 23 -16.87 -20.56 -3.38
CA ILE A 23 -16.21 -20.20 -2.11
C ILE A 23 -17.27 -19.90 -1.05
N SER A 24 -17.38 -20.78 -0.05
CA SER A 24 -18.34 -20.59 1.04
C SER A 24 -18.01 -19.36 1.87
N GLY A 25 -19.01 -18.53 2.16
CA GLY A 25 -18.86 -17.33 2.99
C GLY A 25 -18.20 -16.12 2.30
N PHE A 26 -17.81 -16.24 1.03
CA PHE A 26 -17.25 -15.14 0.24
C PHE A 26 -18.24 -14.70 -0.87
N PRO A 27 -18.38 -13.39 -1.16
CA PRO A 27 -19.25 -12.93 -2.24
C PRO A 27 -18.83 -13.51 -3.61
N GLN A 28 -19.79 -13.79 -4.49
CA GLN A 28 -19.51 -14.23 -5.86
C GLN A 28 -18.78 -13.17 -6.69
N PHE A 29 -18.93 -11.90 -6.32
CA PHE A 29 -18.17 -10.81 -6.90
C PHE A 29 -17.92 -9.70 -5.88
N VAL A 30 -16.72 -9.13 -5.90
CA VAL A 30 -16.31 -7.96 -5.13
C VAL A 30 -15.59 -7.00 -6.05
N GLY A 31 -15.90 -5.70 -5.95
CA GLY A 31 -15.21 -4.62 -6.65
C GLY A 31 -14.77 -3.55 -5.66
N VAL A 32 -13.52 -3.12 -5.73
CA VAL A 32 -12.95 -2.09 -4.84
C VAL A 32 -12.19 -1.07 -5.69
N GLY A 33 -12.47 0.20 -5.47
CA GLY A 33 -11.72 1.32 -6.08
C GLY A 33 -10.86 2.03 -5.04
N LEU A 34 -9.63 2.37 -5.40
CA LEU A 34 -8.67 3.06 -4.53
C LEU A 34 -8.08 4.29 -5.22
N VAL A 35 -7.89 5.37 -4.45
CA VAL A 35 -7.09 6.53 -4.85
C VAL A 35 -5.94 6.70 -3.87
N ASN A 36 -4.69 6.66 -4.34
CA ASN A 36 -3.49 6.65 -3.49
C ASN A 36 -3.62 5.67 -2.31
N ASP A 37 -4.05 4.44 -2.64
CA ASP A 37 -4.25 3.31 -1.72
C ASP A 37 -5.30 3.53 -0.62
N LEU A 38 -6.05 4.64 -0.69
CA LEU A 38 -7.26 4.86 0.10
C LEU A 38 -8.46 4.25 -0.63
N VAL A 39 -9.20 3.36 0.02
CA VAL A 39 -10.44 2.79 -0.53
C VAL A 39 -11.51 3.88 -0.64
N ILE A 40 -12.00 4.12 -1.86
CA ILE A 40 -12.99 5.16 -2.16
C ILE A 40 -14.38 4.61 -2.47
N MET A 41 -14.47 3.36 -2.91
CA MET A 41 -15.74 2.71 -3.26
C MET A 41 -15.64 1.20 -3.11
N HIS A 42 -16.79 0.57 -2.91
CA HIS A 42 -16.89 -0.88 -2.73
C HIS A 42 -18.23 -1.40 -3.26
N TYR A 43 -18.19 -2.51 -3.97
CA TYR A 43 -19.32 -3.31 -4.39
C TYR A 43 -19.12 -4.75 -3.90
N ASP A 44 -20.19 -5.41 -3.47
CA ASP A 44 -20.23 -6.85 -3.30
C ASP A 44 -21.54 -7.45 -3.82
N SER A 45 -21.48 -8.69 -4.29
CA SER A 45 -22.64 -9.40 -4.86
C SER A 45 -23.75 -9.75 -3.85
N ASN A 46 -23.55 -9.58 -2.54
CA ASN A 46 -24.61 -9.77 -1.55
C ASN A 46 -25.51 -8.54 -1.49
N THR A 47 -24.91 -7.35 -1.48
CA THR A 47 -25.64 -6.08 -1.45
C THR A 47 -26.04 -5.58 -2.84
N LYS A 48 -25.29 -5.98 -3.88
CA LYS A 48 -25.47 -5.61 -5.29
C LYS A 48 -25.55 -4.10 -5.51
N ARG A 49 -24.75 -3.36 -4.76
CA ARG A 49 -24.70 -1.91 -4.82
C ARG A 49 -23.27 -1.41 -4.66
N LEU A 50 -22.85 -0.53 -5.55
CA LEU A 50 -21.61 0.22 -5.37
C LEU A 50 -21.89 1.36 -4.38
N VAL A 51 -21.09 1.42 -3.31
CA VAL A 51 -21.24 2.44 -2.27
C VAL A 51 -19.94 3.22 -2.08
N PRO A 52 -20.01 4.54 -1.80
CA PRO A 52 -18.85 5.32 -1.41
C PRO A 52 -18.29 4.82 -0.07
N LYS A 53 -16.98 4.90 0.06
CA LYS A 53 -16.25 4.61 1.31
C LYS A 53 -15.62 5.84 1.93
N GLN A 54 -15.65 6.96 1.24
CA GLN A 54 -15.21 8.26 1.73
C GLN A 54 -16.35 9.26 1.62
N GLU A 55 -16.52 10.13 2.63
CA GLU A 55 -17.62 11.11 2.64
C GLU A 55 -17.57 12.05 1.41
N TRP A 56 -16.36 12.48 1.03
CA TRP A 56 -16.13 13.37 -0.11
C TRP A 56 -16.43 12.72 -1.47
N MET A 57 -16.55 11.40 -1.55
CA MET A 57 -16.97 10.74 -2.79
C MET A 57 -18.43 11.06 -3.14
N ASN A 58 -19.26 11.49 -2.19
CA ASN A 58 -20.62 11.91 -2.49
C ASN A 58 -20.67 13.16 -3.38
N ASN A 59 -19.62 13.98 -3.41
CA ASN A 59 -19.54 15.18 -4.25
C ASN A 59 -19.64 14.86 -5.76
N VAL A 60 -19.31 13.62 -6.17
CA VAL A 60 -19.50 13.21 -7.57
C VAL A 60 -20.95 13.37 -8.03
N THR A 61 -21.92 13.24 -7.13
CA THR A 61 -23.35 13.36 -7.44
C THR A 61 -23.83 14.79 -7.65
N GLU A 62 -23.01 15.79 -7.30
CA GLU A 62 -23.28 17.19 -7.64
C GLU A 62 -23.11 17.45 -9.14
N GLU A 63 -22.12 16.80 -9.76
CA GLU A 63 -21.84 16.87 -11.20
C GLU A 63 -22.59 15.77 -11.98
N GLU A 64 -22.73 14.57 -11.38
CA GLU A 64 -23.27 13.37 -12.01
C GLU A 64 -24.30 12.68 -11.09
N PRO A 65 -25.56 13.14 -11.03
CA PRO A 65 -26.56 12.66 -10.07
C PRO A 65 -26.82 11.14 -10.10
N GLN A 66 -26.61 10.48 -11.25
CA GLN A 66 -26.82 9.04 -11.45
C GLN A 66 -25.55 8.20 -11.30
N HIS A 67 -24.41 8.81 -10.96
CA HIS A 67 -23.10 8.15 -10.93
C HIS A 67 -23.11 6.79 -10.21
N TRP A 68 -23.65 6.73 -8.99
CA TRP A 68 -23.67 5.48 -8.21
C TRP A 68 -24.59 4.40 -8.80
N GLU A 69 -25.68 4.79 -9.45
CA GLU A 69 -26.62 3.86 -10.09
C GLU A 69 -26.01 3.29 -11.38
N ASP A 70 -25.39 4.16 -12.19
CA ASP A 70 -24.71 3.80 -13.42
C ASP A 70 -23.52 2.87 -13.15
N GLU A 71 -22.65 3.23 -12.19
CA GLU A 71 -21.50 2.40 -11.81
C GLU A 71 -21.93 1.09 -11.13
N THR A 72 -23.05 1.08 -10.39
CA THR A 72 -23.63 -0.17 -9.88
C THR A 72 -24.03 -1.09 -11.04
N GLN A 73 -24.62 -0.54 -12.10
CA GLN A 73 -24.99 -1.32 -13.28
C GLN A 73 -23.76 -1.87 -14.03
N VAL A 74 -22.66 -1.12 -14.05
CA VAL A 74 -21.36 -1.61 -14.54
C VAL A 74 -20.87 -2.79 -13.70
N CYS A 75 -20.89 -2.71 -12.36
CA CYS A 75 -20.50 -3.82 -11.49
C CYS A 75 -21.38 -5.07 -11.68
N LEU A 76 -22.69 -4.91 -11.88
CA LEU A 76 -23.59 -6.03 -12.17
C LEU A 76 -23.22 -6.75 -13.48
N ASN A 77 -22.82 -5.99 -14.50
CA ASN A 77 -22.36 -6.57 -15.77
C ASN A 77 -21.02 -7.29 -15.60
N LEU A 78 -20.10 -6.72 -14.81
CA LEU A 78 -18.80 -7.32 -14.50
C LEU A 78 -18.96 -8.61 -13.66
N GLU A 79 -19.90 -8.66 -12.73
CA GLU A 79 -20.23 -9.88 -11.98
C GLU A 79 -20.60 -11.03 -12.93
N GLN A 80 -21.44 -10.75 -13.93
CA GLN A 80 -21.83 -11.77 -14.91
C GLN A 80 -20.67 -12.13 -15.85
N ALA A 81 -19.89 -11.14 -16.30
CA ALA A 81 -18.70 -11.37 -17.12
C ALA A 81 -17.70 -12.27 -16.38
N GLY A 82 -17.54 -12.09 -15.08
CA GLY A 82 -16.62 -12.89 -14.29
C GLY A 82 -17.01 -14.34 -14.12
N LYS A 83 -18.31 -14.62 -13.96
CA LYS A 83 -18.83 -16.00 -13.99
C LYS A 83 -18.48 -16.67 -15.32
N VAL A 84 -18.65 -15.96 -16.44
CA VAL A 84 -18.30 -16.46 -17.78
C VAL A 84 -16.79 -16.66 -17.93
N SER A 85 -15.97 -15.74 -17.42
CA SER A 85 -14.51 -15.86 -17.46
C SER A 85 -14.02 -17.09 -16.70
N ILE A 86 -14.54 -17.36 -15.50
CA ILE A 86 -14.21 -18.58 -14.73
C ILE A 86 -14.56 -19.83 -15.53
N GLU A 87 -15.78 -19.95 -16.07
CA GLU A 87 -16.17 -21.13 -16.83
C GLU A 87 -15.35 -21.32 -18.11
N ASN A 88 -15.00 -20.23 -18.80
CA ASN A 88 -14.12 -20.29 -19.98
C ASN A 88 -12.72 -20.82 -19.63
N VAL A 89 -12.12 -20.36 -18.52
CA VAL A 89 -10.80 -20.84 -18.09
C VAL A 89 -10.88 -22.30 -17.63
N LYS A 90 -11.91 -22.67 -16.86
CA LYS A 90 -12.16 -24.06 -16.45
C LYS A 90 -12.26 -25.02 -17.64
N GLN A 91 -12.98 -24.63 -18.69
CA GLN A 91 -13.08 -25.41 -19.93
C GLN A 91 -11.70 -25.58 -20.60
N ARG A 92 -10.89 -24.53 -20.67
CA ARG A 92 -9.53 -24.59 -21.24
C ARG A 92 -8.58 -25.46 -20.41
N LEU A 93 -8.82 -25.56 -19.11
CA LEU A 93 -8.07 -26.41 -18.17
C LEU A 93 -8.63 -27.83 -18.05
N ASN A 94 -9.77 -28.14 -18.69
CA ASN A 94 -10.51 -29.39 -18.52
C ASN A 94 -10.86 -29.72 -17.05
N VAL A 95 -11.15 -28.70 -16.24
CA VAL A 95 -11.60 -28.87 -14.84
C VAL A 95 -13.10 -28.58 -14.73
N THR A 96 -13.83 -29.40 -13.97
CA THR A 96 -15.30 -29.34 -13.89
C THR A 96 -15.84 -28.85 -12.56
N GLY A 97 -15.03 -28.85 -11.51
CA GLY A 97 -15.39 -28.39 -10.17
C GLY A 97 -14.19 -27.84 -9.42
N GLY A 98 -14.43 -27.39 -8.20
CA GLY A 98 -13.44 -26.67 -7.40
C GLY A 98 -13.79 -25.20 -7.27
N SER A 99 -13.14 -24.59 -6.28
CA SER A 99 -13.24 -23.16 -6.04
C SER A 99 -12.23 -22.43 -6.91
N HIS A 100 -12.68 -21.41 -7.62
CA HIS A 100 -11.85 -20.64 -8.53
C HIS A 100 -12.09 -19.14 -8.36
N LEU A 101 -11.05 -18.37 -8.65
CA LEU A 101 -11.04 -16.91 -8.67
C LEU A 101 -10.64 -16.40 -10.05
N TYR A 102 -11.35 -15.39 -10.52
CA TYR A 102 -10.92 -14.58 -11.65
C TYR A 102 -10.85 -13.12 -11.20
N GLN A 103 -9.71 -12.49 -11.40
CA GLN A 103 -9.43 -11.17 -10.86
C GLN A 103 -9.07 -10.22 -12.00
N TRP A 104 -9.56 -8.98 -11.94
CA TRP A 104 -9.13 -7.87 -12.79
C TRP A 104 -8.49 -6.81 -11.93
N MET A 105 -7.41 -6.24 -12.44
CA MET A 105 -6.78 -5.04 -11.92
C MET A 105 -6.61 -4.05 -13.06
N LYS A 106 -7.25 -2.88 -12.95
CA LYS A 106 -7.17 -1.83 -13.96
C LYS A 106 -7.11 -0.44 -13.34
N GLY A 107 -6.54 0.51 -14.05
CA GLY A 107 -6.46 1.88 -13.58
C GLY A 107 -5.37 2.71 -14.26
N CYS A 108 -5.09 3.86 -13.68
CA CYS A 108 -4.09 4.79 -14.20
C CYS A 108 -3.31 5.48 -13.08
N ASP A 109 -2.10 5.88 -13.42
CA ASP A 109 -1.28 6.83 -12.68
C ASP A 109 -1.30 8.18 -13.41
N TRP A 110 -1.31 9.27 -12.65
CA TRP A 110 -1.21 10.64 -13.13
C TRP A 110 -0.07 11.37 -12.42
N ASP A 111 0.88 11.87 -13.20
CA ASP A 111 1.93 12.75 -12.71
C ASP A 111 1.42 14.21 -12.70
N ASP A 112 1.32 14.80 -11.51
CA ASP A 112 0.78 16.15 -11.34
C ASP A 112 1.71 17.28 -11.81
N GLU A 113 2.93 16.97 -12.24
CA GLU A 113 3.90 17.89 -12.84
C GLU A 113 3.89 17.83 -14.36
N THR A 114 4.04 16.63 -14.92
CA THR A 114 4.21 16.42 -16.36
C THR A 114 2.88 16.24 -17.08
N ASP A 115 1.80 16.03 -16.32
CA ASP A 115 0.48 15.60 -16.81
C ASP A 115 0.50 14.25 -17.53
N GLU A 116 1.58 13.46 -17.35
CA GLU A 116 1.72 12.14 -17.95
C GLU A 116 0.76 11.13 -17.31
N ILE A 117 0.15 10.29 -18.16
CA ILE A 117 -0.75 9.22 -17.76
C ILE A 117 -0.13 7.87 -18.10
N ARG A 118 -0.12 6.96 -17.12
CA ARG A 118 0.25 5.56 -17.32
C ARG A 118 -0.90 4.65 -16.95
N GLY A 119 -1.42 3.92 -17.93
CA GLY A 119 -2.48 2.93 -17.73
C GLY A 119 -1.94 1.55 -17.34
N TYR A 120 -2.77 0.76 -16.66
CA TYR A 120 -2.53 -0.65 -16.38
C TYR A 120 -3.81 -1.46 -16.49
N TYR A 121 -3.69 -2.67 -17.02
CA TYR A 121 -4.75 -3.66 -17.08
C TYR A 121 -4.13 -5.05 -16.95
N GLN A 122 -4.63 -5.85 -16.02
CA GLN A 122 -4.16 -7.21 -15.76
C GLN A 122 -5.32 -8.09 -15.29
N ASP A 123 -5.35 -9.33 -15.77
CA ASP A 123 -6.23 -10.38 -15.27
C ASP A 123 -5.38 -11.47 -14.60
N ALA A 124 -5.91 -12.04 -13.52
CA ALA A 124 -5.34 -13.19 -12.83
C ALA A 124 -6.39 -14.30 -12.66
N PHE A 125 -5.92 -15.55 -12.63
CA PHE A 125 -6.75 -16.73 -12.38
C PHE A 125 -6.14 -17.55 -11.24
N ASP A 126 -6.93 -17.82 -10.20
CA ASP A 126 -6.49 -18.50 -8.98
C ASP A 126 -5.22 -17.88 -8.33
N GLY A 127 -5.10 -16.55 -8.42
CA GLY A 127 -3.98 -15.78 -7.86
C GLY A 127 -2.73 -15.75 -8.75
N GLU A 128 -2.74 -16.40 -9.91
CA GLU A 128 -1.63 -16.38 -10.86
C GLU A 128 -1.93 -15.45 -12.04
N ASP A 129 -0.91 -14.69 -12.49
CA ASP A 129 -0.99 -13.85 -13.69
C ASP A 129 -1.53 -14.64 -14.88
N PHE A 130 -2.53 -14.08 -15.57
CA PHE A 130 -3.19 -14.71 -16.70
C PHE A 130 -2.94 -13.97 -18.01
N ILE A 131 -3.33 -12.69 -18.08
CA ILE A 131 -3.10 -11.82 -19.24
C ILE A 131 -2.95 -10.36 -18.79
N SER A 132 -2.05 -9.60 -19.42
CA SER A 132 -1.84 -8.18 -19.11
C SER A 132 -1.64 -7.34 -20.37
N LEU A 133 -1.91 -6.04 -20.26
CA LEU A 133 -1.60 -5.07 -21.31
C LEU A 133 -0.22 -4.45 -21.03
N ASP A 134 0.74 -4.66 -21.93
CA ASP A 134 1.99 -3.89 -21.93
C ASP A 134 1.67 -2.47 -22.42
N TRP A 135 1.75 -1.51 -21.50
CA TRP A 135 1.46 -0.11 -21.78
C TRP A 135 2.43 0.51 -22.78
N THR A 136 3.69 0.10 -22.79
CA THR A 136 4.71 0.70 -23.66
C THR A 136 4.52 0.23 -25.09
N THR A 137 4.35 -1.09 -25.28
CA THR A 137 4.22 -1.67 -26.62
C THR A 137 2.77 -1.70 -27.13
N GLN A 138 1.80 -1.45 -26.25
CA GLN A 138 0.36 -1.57 -26.53
C GLN A 138 -0.02 -2.97 -27.02
N THR A 139 0.62 -4.00 -26.46
CA THR A 139 0.38 -5.41 -26.81
C THR A 139 -0.06 -6.22 -25.60
N TRP A 140 -0.82 -7.29 -25.86
CA TRP A 140 -1.29 -8.18 -24.80
C TRP A 140 -0.25 -9.24 -24.49
N VAL A 141 0.11 -9.42 -23.23
CA VAL A 141 1.04 -10.45 -22.76
C VAL A 141 0.23 -11.57 -22.13
N ALA A 142 0.27 -12.77 -22.72
CA ALA A 142 -0.36 -13.96 -22.16
C ALA A 142 0.66 -14.67 -21.25
N SER A 143 0.43 -14.64 -19.93
CA SER A 143 1.31 -15.27 -18.95
C SER A 143 1.12 -16.79 -18.88
N LYS A 144 -0.05 -17.28 -19.31
CA LYS A 144 -0.39 -18.70 -19.34
C LYS A 144 -0.85 -19.15 -20.73
N PRO A 145 -0.60 -20.43 -21.13
CA PRO A 145 -1.09 -20.95 -22.40
C PRO A 145 -2.60 -20.79 -22.61
N GLN A 146 -3.37 -20.91 -21.53
CA GLN A 146 -4.82 -20.81 -21.53
C GLN A 146 -5.31 -19.38 -21.84
N ALA A 147 -4.45 -18.37 -21.78
CA ALA A 147 -4.76 -16.99 -22.14
C ALA A 147 -4.55 -16.67 -23.63
N PHE A 148 -3.84 -17.51 -24.41
CA PHE A 148 -3.52 -17.22 -25.82
C PHE A 148 -4.77 -16.99 -26.69
N ALA A 149 -5.82 -17.78 -26.50
CA ALA A 149 -7.07 -17.58 -27.24
C ALA A 149 -7.70 -16.21 -26.95
N THR A 150 -7.63 -15.75 -25.70
CA THR A 150 -8.08 -14.41 -25.31
C THR A 150 -7.20 -13.33 -25.94
N LYS A 151 -5.87 -13.46 -25.86
CA LYS A 151 -4.90 -12.55 -26.51
C LYS A 151 -5.21 -12.35 -27.99
N LEU A 152 -5.30 -13.43 -28.77
CA LEU A 152 -5.56 -13.36 -30.22
C LEU A 152 -6.91 -12.69 -30.52
N SER A 153 -7.95 -12.99 -29.74
CA SER A 153 -9.25 -12.35 -29.88
C SER A 153 -9.17 -10.85 -29.61
N TRP A 154 -8.50 -10.44 -28.54
CA TRP A 154 -8.37 -9.03 -28.16
C TRP A 154 -7.49 -8.23 -29.11
N GLU A 155 -6.42 -8.82 -29.63
CA GLU A 155 -5.58 -8.21 -30.68
C GLU A 155 -6.39 -8.01 -31.97
N ARG A 156 -7.12 -9.03 -32.41
CA ARG A 156 -7.98 -8.94 -33.62
C ARG A 156 -9.07 -7.87 -33.49
N ASN A 157 -9.60 -7.67 -32.29
CA ASN A 157 -10.68 -6.72 -32.02
C ASN A 157 -10.17 -5.31 -31.61
N GLY A 158 -8.85 -5.08 -31.63
CA GLY A 158 -8.25 -3.78 -31.31
C GLY A 158 -8.52 -3.32 -29.87
N VAL A 159 -8.62 -4.25 -28.92
CA VAL A 159 -9.01 -3.96 -27.53
C VAL A 159 -7.97 -3.09 -26.81
N ALA A 160 -6.68 -3.20 -27.18
CA ALA A 160 -5.61 -2.37 -26.61
C ALA A 160 -5.86 -0.87 -26.83
N ALA A 161 -6.26 -0.47 -28.05
CA ALA A 161 -6.56 0.93 -28.34
C ALA A 161 -7.76 1.47 -27.55
N ARG A 162 -8.76 0.62 -27.27
CA ARG A 162 -9.92 0.99 -26.43
C ARG A 162 -9.49 1.25 -24.99
N TRP A 163 -8.66 0.37 -24.42
CA TRP A 163 -8.12 0.57 -23.08
C TRP A 163 -7.21 1.79 -23.00
N LYS A 164 -6.36 2.00 -24.01
CA LYS A 164 -5.57 3.23 -24.09
C LYS A 164 -6.44 4.48 -24.04
N ASN A 165 -7.49 4.53 -24.86
CA ASN A 165 -8.41 5.66 -24.85
C ASN A 165 -9.10 5.84 -23.48
N TYR A 166 -9.51 4.73 -22.85
CA TYR A 166 -10.09 4.78 -21.50
C TYR A 166 -9.10 5.33 -20.47
N PHE A 167 -7.85 4.91 -20.48
CA PHE A 167 -6.85 5.38 -19.52
C PHE A 167 -6.46 6.84 -19.74
N ASP A 168 -6.18 7.22 -20.99
CA ASP A 168 -5.77 8.58 -21.35
C ASP A 168 -6.85 9.64 -21.06
N HIS A 169 -8.13 9.26 -21.06
CA HIS A 169 -9.25 10.20 -20.89
C HIS A 169 -10.08 9.91 -19.64
N VAL A 170 -10.81 8.79 -19.64
CA VAL A 170 -11.82 8.49 -18.61
C VAL A 170 -11.16 8.30 -17.25
N CYS A 171 -10.16 7.42 -17.16
CA CYS A 171 -9.47 7.18 -15.90
C CYS A 171 -8.76 8.44 -15.38
N ALA A 172 -8.04 9.14 -16.26
CA ALA A 172 -7.35 10.38 -15.91
C ALA A 172 -8.32 11.48 -15.40
N GLU A 173 -9.47 11.65 -16.06
CA GLU A 173 -10.49 12.61 -15.64
C GLU A 173 -11.06 12.27 -14.27
N TYR A 174 -11.44 11.01 -14.05
CA TYR A 174 -11.96 10.56 -12.75
C TYR A 174 -10.92 10.68 -11.64
N LEU A 175 -9.66 10.31 -11.90
CA LEU A 175 -8.58 10.48 -10.94
C LEU A 175 -8.41 11.96 -10.55
N LYS A 176 -8.39 12.86 -11.54
CA LYS A 176 -8.33 14.33 -11.29
C LYS A 176 -9.56 14.81 -10.51
N LYS A 177 -10.77 14.35 -10.83
CA LYS A 177 -12.01 14.64 -10.08
C LYS A 177 -11.91 14.19 -8.63
N PHE A 178 -11.53 12.94 -8.37
CA PHE A 178 -11.40 12.40 -7.02
C PHE A 178 -10.31 13.10 -6.22
N MET A 179 -9.20 13.48 -6.84
CA MET A 179 -8.16 14.29 -6.21
C MET A 179 -8.66 15.68 -5.80
N ARG A 180 -9.58 16.30 -6.56
CA ARG A 180 -10.22 17.56 -6.20
C ARG A 180 -11.21 17.38 -5.04
N TYR A 181 -12.09 16.38 -5.11
CA TYR A 181 -13.08 16.12 -4.07
C TYR A 181 -12.42 15.77 -2.73
N GLY A 182 -11.42 14.90 -2.77
CA GLY A 182 -10.69 14.41 -1.61
C GLY A 182 -9.48 15.25 -1.23
N GLU A 183 -9.30 16.47 -1.76
CA GLU A 183 -8.04 17.24 -1.63
C GLU A 183 -7.50 17.29 -0.19
N LYS A 184 -8.38 17.60 0.78
CA LYS A 184 -8.01 17.68 2.20
C LYS A 184 -7.53 16.34 2.76
N THR A 185 -8.11 15.23 2.31
CA THR A 185 -7.78 13.88 2.78
C THR A 185 -6.57 13.32 2.05
N LEU A 186 -6.52 13.44 0.72
CA LEU A 186 -5.52 12.81 -0.15
C LEU A 186 -4.18 13.55 -0.19
N LYS A 187 -4.18 14.86 0.10
CA LYS A 187 -2.95 15.67 0.18
C LYS A 187 -2.49 15.96 1.61
N ARG A 188 -3.13 15.35 2.61
CA ARG A 188 -2.71 15.51 4.00
C ARG A 188 -1.31 14.95 4.20
N LYS A 189 -0.61 15.49 5.19
CA LYS A 189 0.70 15.01 5.60
C LYS A 189 0.63 14.74 7.09
N GLU A 190 0.78 13.48 7.43
CA GLU A 190 0.83 13.04 8.82
C GLU A 190 2.24 12.52 9.08
N LEU A 191 2.86 13.06 10.12
CA LEU A 191 4.21 12.65 10.53
C LEU A 191 4.08 11.44 11.46
N PRO A 192 4.98 10.44 11.34
CA PRO A 192 4.90 9.28 12.21
C PRO A 192 5.22 9.65 13.67
N GLU A 193 4.55 8.96 14.57
CA GLU A 193 5.06 8.71 15.90
C GLU A 193 6.08 7.57 15.84
N VAL A 194 7.18 7.71 16.59
CA VAL A 194 8.31 6.77 16.55
C VAL A 194 8.55 6.21 17.95
N TRP A 195 8.70 4.89 18.02
CA TRP A 195 9.02 4.16 19.24
C TRP A 195 10.24 3.26 19.02
N PHE A 196 11.03 3.10 20.08
CA PHE A 196 12.15 2.16 20.10
C PHE A 196 11.81 1.00 21.02
N LEU A 197 11.88 -0.20 20.46
CA LEU A 197 11.54 -1.45 21.12
C LEU A 197 12.80 -2.30 21.21
N GLN A 198 13.08 -2.83 22.39
CA GLN A 198 14.18 -3.77 22.58
C GLN A 198 13.71 -4.95 23.44
N LYS A 199 13.78 -6.16 22.90
CA LYS A 199 13.25 -7.35 23.60
C LYS A 199 14.07 -7.72 24.83
N SER A 200 15.39 -7.63 24.74
CA SER A 200 16.36 -7.80 25.84
C SER A 200 17.58 -6.93 25.57
N SER A 201 18.44 -6.69 26.56
CA SER A 201 19.66 -5.89 26.38
C SER A 201 20.63 -6.41 25.31
N SER A 202 20.50 -7.69 24.93
CA SER A 202 21.26 -8.33 23.85
C SER A 202 20.51 -8.38 22.52
N SER A 203 19.24 -7.97 22.49
CA SER A 203 18.43 -7.96 21.28
C SER A 203 18.67 -6.68 20.48
N PRO A 204 18.49 -6.74 19.15
CA PRO A 204 18.47 -5.56 18.30
C PRO A 204 17.44 -4.54 18.79
N VAL A 205 17.72 -3.25 18.51
CA VAL A 205 16.74 -2.19 18.75
C VAL A 205 15.90 -2.07 17.49
N THR A 206 14.61 -2.33 17.63
CA THR A 206 13.63 -2.10 16.57
C THR A 206 13.07 -0.68 16.69
N CYS A 207 13.26 0.11 15.65
CA CYS A 207 12.50 1.33 15.46
C CYS A 207 11.15 0.98 14.83
N PHE A 208 10.08 1.35 15.48
CA PHE A 208 8.72 1.24 14.97
C PHE A 208 8.17 2.64 14.73
N ALA A 209 7.61 2.88 13.56
CA ALA A 209 6.98 4.14 13.20
C ALA A 209 5.56 3.90 12.73
N SER A 210 4.60 4.70 13.22
CA SER A 210 3.18 4.57 12.87
C SER A 210 2.51 5.94 12.84
N GLY A 211 1.35 6.04 12.19
CA GLY A 211 0.59 7.28 12.10
C GLY A 211 1.06 8.21 10.99
N PHE A 212 1.82 7.71 10.01
CA PHE A 212 2.26 8.54 8.88
C PHE A 212 1.37 8.41 7.66
N TYR A 213 1.26 9.48 6.89
CA TYR A 213 0.59 9.51 5.58
C TYR A 213 1.28 10.54 4.68
N PRO A 214 1.51 10.26 3.38
CA PRO A 214 1.16 9.02 2.66
C PRO A 214 2.08 7.83 2.98
N ASP A 215 1.82 6.68 2.36
CA ASP A 215 2.57 5.41 2.46
C ASP A 215 4.01 5.44 1.90
N ARG A 216 4.61 6.64 1.77
CA ARG A 216 5.89 6.86 1.08
C ARG A 216 6.95 7.43 2.01
N ALA A 217 6.81 7.19 3.31
CA ALA A 217 7.81 7.56 4.31
C ALA A 217 8.98 6.57 4.29
N VAL A 218 10.18 7.12 4.44
CA VAL A 218 11.47 6.45 4.44
C VAL A 218 12.21 6.85 5.73
N LEU A 219 12.24 5.94 6.69
CA LEU A 219 12.97 5.88 8.00
C LEU A 219 14.40 5.27 8.02
N PHE A 220 15.45 6.03 7.74
CA PHE A 220 16.80 5.45 7.69
C PHE A 220 17.59 5.79 8.95
N TRP A 221 18.51 4.91 9.30
CA TRP A 221 19.50 5.20 10.32
C TRP A 221 20.66 5.97 9.71
N THR A 222 21.18 6.93 10.45
CA THR A 222 22.46 7.56 10.15
C THR A 222 23.41 7.33 11.30
N LYS A 223 24.66 6.95 11.04
CA LYS A 223 25.75 6.91 12.02
C LYS A 223 26.81 7.91 11.60
N ASP A 224 27.09 8.88 12.46
CA ASP A 224 28.06 9.95 12.19
C ASP A 224 27.77 10.77 10.93
N GLY A 225 26.50 10.81 10.52
CA GLY A 225 26.03 11.52 9.32
C GLY A 225 26.00 10.67 8.05
N GLU A 226 26.47 9.43 8.10
CA GLU A 226 26.38 8.47 6.99
C GLU A 226 25.14 7.60 7.14
N GLU A 227 24.36 7.47 6.06
CA GLU A 227 23.20 6.59 5.99
C GLU A 227 23.63 5.12 6.08
N LEU A 228 23.03 4.39 7.01
CA LEU A 228 23.18 2.95 7.11
C LEU A 228 22.15 2.32 6.16
N LEU A 229 22.64 1.62 5.14
CA LEU A 229 21.80 0.78 4.29
C LEU A 229 21.33 -0.41 5.10
N GLU A 230 20.07 -0.38 5.52
CA GLU A 230 19.38 -1.54 6.09
C GLU A 230 18.13 -1.87 5.28
N ASP A 231 17.76 -3.15 5.28
CA ASP A 231 16.52 -3.60 4.68
C ASP A 231 15.34 -3.17 5.54
N TRP A 232 14.44 -2.49 4.85
CA TRP A 232 13.25 -1.87 5.38
C TRP A 232 12.17 -2.92 5.61
N GLY A 233 11.48 -2.84 6.75
CA GLY A 233 10.25 -3.59 6.92
C GLY A 233 9.17 -3.11 5.93
N GLU A 234 8.25 -4.01 5.60
CA GLU A 234 7.06 -3.69 4.81
C GLU A 234 6.27 -2.54 5.43
N ILE A 235 5.72 -1.65 4.60
CA ILE A 235 4.79 -0.62 5.05
C ILE A 235 3.40 -1.25 5.14
N LEU A 236 2.82 -1.23 6.33
CA LEU A 236 1.51 -1.82 6.61
C LEU A 236 0.47 -0.72 6.83
N PRO A 237 -0.78 -0.91 6.38
CA PRO A 237 -1.86 0.04 6.63
C PRO A 237 -2.37 -0.06 8.08
N ASN A 238 -2.80 1.07 8.63
CA ASN A 238 -3.57 1.18 9.87
C ASN A 238 -5.08 1.31 9.57
N HIS A 239 -5.91 1.04 10.57
CA HIS A 239 -7.38 1.14 10.45
C HIS A 239 -7.90 2.57 10.29
N ASP A 240 -7.11 3.57 10.65
CA ASP A 240 -7.43 5.01 10.57
C ASP A 240 -6.98 5.66 9.24
N GLY A 241 -6.47 4.85 8.30
CA GLY A 241 -5.99 5.33 7.01
C GLY A 241 -4.59 5.94 7.04
N THR A 242 -3.83 5.75 8.12
CA THR A 242 -2.39 6.01 8.20
C THR A 242 -1.59 4.72 7.97
N PHE A 243 -0.26 4.81 8.01
CA PHE A 243 0.63 3.68 7.77
C PHE A 243 1.62 3.47 8.93
N GLN A 244 2.17 2.26 8.99
CA GLN A 244 3.18 1.84 9.95
C GLN A 244 4.29 1.04 9.28
N THR A 245 5.49 1.06 9.85
CA THR A 245 6.60 0.21 9.43
C THR A 245 7.63 0.09 10.56
N SER A 246 8.57 -0.84 10.43
CA SER A 246 9.66 -1.01 11.38
C SER A 246 10.97 -1.38 10.71
N VAL A 247 12.07 -0.94 11.31
CA VAL A 247 13.44 -1.32 10.94
C VAL A 247 14.18 -1.72 12.20
N SER A 248 14.94 -2.83 12.15
CA SER A 248 15.72 -3.32 13.28
C SER A 248 17.20 -3.10 13.01
N LEU A 249 17.88 -2.41 13.92
CA LEU A 249 19.31 -2.14 13.85
C LEU A 249 20.06 -3.15 14.70
N ASP A 250 20.85 -4.00 14.05
CA ASP A 250 21.69 -5.02 14.67
C ASP A 250 23.02 -4.42 15.16
N LEU A 251 23.00 -3.44 16.07
CA LEU A 251 24.25 -2.85 16.62
C LEU A 251 24.19 -2.56 18.14
N CYS A 252 25.25 -2.98 18.83
CA CYS A 252 25.48 -2.75 20.27
C CYS A 252 26.08 -1.35 20.55
N VAL A 253 25.49 -0.63 21.53
CA VAL A 253 25.96 0.58 22.25
C VAL A 253 25.76 1.96 21.56
N PHE A 254 25.08 2.91 22.24
CA PHE A 254 24.72 4.26 21.73
C PHE A 254 25.07 5.44 22.67
N GLN A 255 25.39 6.61 22.09
CA GLN A 255 25.40 7.95 22.73
C GLN A 255 25.12 9.08 21.69
N LEU A 256 24.23 10.06 21.95
CA LEU A 256 23.63 10.91 20.88
C LEU A 256 23.71 12.45 21.02
N SER A 257 23.78 13.15 19.87
CA SER A 257 23.44 14.60 19.73
C SER A 257 22.99 15.00 18.30
N GLY A 258 22.15 16.05 18.19
CA GLY A 258 21.20 16.36 17.09
C GLY A 258 21.69 17.17 15.87
N VAL A 259 20.77 17.43 14.91
CA VAL A 259 20.68 18.52 13.88
C VAL A 259 19.20 18.63 13.41
N LYS A 260 18.81 19.68 12.66
CA LYS A 260 17.46 20.13 12.25
C LYS A 260 17.18 19.91 10.75
N ASP A 261 15.88 19.92 10.41
CA ASP A 261 15.22 19.93 9.08
C ASP A 261 14.72 18.60 8.50
N ASP A 262 14.92 17.49 9.22
CA ASP A 262 14.16 16.25 9.06
C ASP A 262 13.36 15.96 10.36
N LEU A 263 12.35 15.07 10.35
CA LEU A 263 11.84 14.51 11.61
C LEU A 263 12.92 13.58 12.16
N ILE A 264 13.74 14.14 13.04
CA ILE A 264 14.88 13.47 13.66
C ILE A 264 14.46 13.06 15.06
N THR A 265 14.05 11.81 15.21
CA THR A 265 13.85 11.21 16.54
C THR A 265 15.20 10.72 17.03
N LYS A 266 15.75 11.39 18.05
CA LYS A 266 16.95 10.92 18.74
C LYS A 266 16.58 9.66 19.54
N LEU A 267 17.35 8.59 19.37
CA LEU A 267 17.27 7.40 20.21
C LEU A 267 17.77 7.72 21.64
N ASP A 268 16.87 8.16 22.50
CA ASP A 268 17.14 8.33 23.93
C ASP A 268 16.99 6.96 24.64
N PRO A 269 18.02 6.46 25.36
CA PRO A 269 17.91 5.23 26.14
C PRO A 269 16.72 5.21 27.10
N GLY A 270 16.27 6.36 27.62
CA GLY A 270 15.09 6.48 28.48
C GLY A 270 13.75 6.29 27.76
N LEU A 271 13.73 6.33 26.42
CA LEU A 271 12.54 6.12 25.58
C LEU A 271 12.45 4.69 25.01
N ILE A 272 13.47 3.86 25.20
CA ILE A 272 13.48 2.45 24.77
C ILE A 272 12.55 1.65 25.67
N ARG A 273 11.51 1.06 25.09
CA ARG A 273 10.61 0.16 25.82
C ARG A 273 11.16 -1.26 25.76
N THR A 274 11.31 -1.90 26.92
CA THR A 274 11.75 -3.29 27.03
C THR A 274 10.65 -4.16 27.62
N ASN A 275 10.43 -5.33 27.02
CA ASN A 275 9.49 -6.34 27.55
C ASN A 275 10.17 -7.30 28.55
N ALA A 276 11.34 -6.93 29.09
CA ALA A 276 12.18 -7.79 29.93
C ALA A 276 11.60 -8.06 31.33
N GLN A 277 10.41 -7.55 31.66
CA GLN A 277 9.71 -7.84 32.91
C GLN A 277 8.30 -8.39 32.66
N ILE A 278 8.23 -9.62 32.13
CA ILE A 278 7.17 -10.55 32.50
C ILE A 278 7.85 -11.64 33.33
N HIS A 279 8.21 -11.31 34.57
CA HIS A 279 8.49 -12.33 35.55
C HIS A 279 7.15 -12.93 35.96
N THR A 280 7.02 -14.25 35.75
CA THR A 280 6.06 -15.17 36.38
C THR A 280 5.12 -14.52 37.40
N ILE A 281 3.84 -14.40 37.07
CA ILE A 281 2.78 -14.04 38.01
C ILE A 281 2.41 -15.31 38.81
N PRO A 282 2.71 -15.43 40.12
CA PRO A 282 1.88 -16.26 40.99
C PRO A 282 0.57 -15.51 41.28
N ALA A 283 -0.52 -16.27 41.40
CA ALA A 283 -1.88 -15.76 41.49
C ALA A 283 -2.13 -14.79 42.67
N ASN A 284 -2.98 -13.80 42.39
CA ASN A 284 -3.80 -12.99 43.29
C ASN A 284 -3.21 -11.72 43.95
N PRO A 285 -4.08 -10.73 44.24
CA PRO A 285 -3.86 -9.34 43.86
C PRO A 285 -3.66 -8.47 45.10
N LEU A 286 -2.96 -7.35 44.94
CA LEU A 286 -3.27 -6.07 45.57
C LEU A 286 -2.17 -5.09 45.13
N PHE A 287 -2.63 -3.97 44.57
CA PHE A 287 -1.99 -2.66 44.47
C PHE A 287 -0.52 -2.59 44.89
N PHE A 288 0.38 -2.10 44.03
CA PHE A 288 1.30 -1.02 44.43
C PHE A 288 1.81 -0.25 43.19
N GLN A 289 1.69 1.08 43.26
CA GLN A 289 2.37 2.04 42.41
C GLN A 289 3.88 1.89 42.58
N LEU A 290 4.66 2.03 41.50
CA LEU A 290 6.12 2.15 41.61
C LEU A 290 6.63 3.44 40.95
N GLN A 291 7.23 4.28 41.80
CA GLN A 291 8.11 5.40 41.46
C GLN A 291 9.49 4.87 40.98
N PRO A 292 10.27 5.66 40.22
CA PRO A 292 11.57 5.21 39.71
C PRO A 292 12.67 5.33 40.77
N GLN A 293 13.44 4.25 40.97
CA GLN A 293 14.69 4.28 41.74
C GLN A 293 15.91 4.41 40.81
N ASN A 294 16.68 5.47 41.01
CA ASN A 294 18.02 5.66 40.48
C ASN A 294 19.03 4.83 41.29
N ASN A 295 19.98 4.17 40.62
CA ASN A 295 21.18 3.65 41.26
C ASN A 295 22.42 3.96 40.40
N PRO A 296 23.43 4.69 40.91
CA PRO A 296 24.66 5.00 40.18
C PRO A 296 25.75 3.96 40.49
N HIS A 297 26.65 3.77 39.52
CA HIS A 297 27.90 2.97 39.53
C HIS A 297 27.87 1.63 38.74
N GLY A 298 28.37 1.72 37.50
CA GLY A 298 28.91 0.63 36.68
C GLY A 298 30.12 1.16 35.89
N PRO A 299 31.05 0.31 35.42
CA PRO A 299 32.43 0.66 35.14
C PRO A 299 32.62 1.53 33.87
N ASN A 300 33.55 2.48 33.96
CA ASN A 300 34.03 3.33 32.87
C ASN A 300 34.53 2.48 31.69
N THR A 301 33.71 2.38 30.64
CA THR A 301 34.15 2.02 29.30
C THR A 301 34.34 3.33 28.52
N ALA A 302 35.49 3.49 27.87
CA ALA A 302 35.80 4.68 27.08
C ALA A 302 34.80 4.76 25.90
N PHE A 303 33.93 5.76 25.93
CA PHE A 303 32.93 6.03 24.91
C PHE A 303 33.61 6.64 23.67
N SER A 304 33.60 5.92 22.54
CA SER A 304 33.78 6.53 21.23
C SER A 304 32.44 7.13 20.81
N SER A 305 32.38 8.46 20.68
CA SER A 305 31.14 9.19 20.45
C SER A 305 30.68 9.09 18.99
N SER A 306 30.02 7.99 18.62
CA SER A 306 29.31 7.89 17.34
C SER A 306 27.86 8.37 17.48
N LYS A 307 27.43 9.36 16.70
CA LYS A 307 26.06 9.90 16.73
C LYS A 307 25.15 9.09 15.82
N VAL A 308 24.23 8.29 16.38
CA VAL A 308 23.21 7.57 15.60
C VAL A 308 21.88 8.33 15.59
N LYS A 309 21.25 8.53 14.44
CA LYS A 309 19.93 9.19 14.35
C LYS A 309 19.03 8.42 13.41
N LEU A 310 17.74 8.36 13.74
CA LEU A 310 16.71 7.98 12.79
C LEU A 310 16.20 9.23 12.08
N ILE A 311 16.07 9.14 10.76
CA ILE A 311 15.57 10.20 9.91
C ILE A 311 14.37 9.69 9.13
N VAL A 312 13.23 10.40 9.21
CA VAL A 312 12.05 10.12 8.39
C VAL A 312 11.91 11.16 7.28
N ARG A 313 11.83 10.70 6.03
CA ARG A 313 11.56 11.53 4.85
C ARG A 313 10.42 10.97 4.02
N VAL A 314 9.56 11.83 3.48
CA VAL A 314 8.59 11.42 2.46
C VAL A 314 9.27 11.52 1.10
N GLN A 315 9.42 10.38 0.40
CA GLN A 315 10.07 10.34 -0.90
C GLN A 315 9.08 10.51 -2.06
N ARG A 316 9.63 10.92 -3.21
CA ARG A 316 8.97 10.85 -4.50
C ARG A 316 8.85 9.38 -4.91
N PRO A 317 7.76 8.94 -5.57
CA PRO A 317 7.75 7.65 -6.24
C PRO A 317 8.84 7.63 -7.31
N ASP A 318 9.73 6.64 -7.25
CA ASP A 318 10.76 6.41 -8.26
C ASP A 318 10.15 5.54 -9.38
N PRO A 319 10.00 6.04 -10.63
CA PRO A 319 9.41 5.28 -11.72
C PRO A 319 10.16 3.96 -12.02
N LEU A 320 11.42 3.87 -11.59
CA LEU A 320 12.33 2.76 -11.85
C LEU A 320 12.30 1.64 -10.80
N ARG A 321 11.66 1.83 -9.63
CA ARG A 321 11.56 0.77 -8.60
C ARG A 321 10.45 -0.26 -8.84
N LEU A 322 9.62 -0.07 -9.87
CA LEU A 322 8.59 -1.04 -10.28
C LEU A 322 9.14 -2.24 -11.08
N LEU A 323 10.46 -2.39 -11.22
CA LEU A 323 11.09 -3.40 -12.08
C LEU A 323 11.99 -4.43 -11.39
N GLU A 324 12.08 -4.46 -10.06
CA GLU A 324 12.86 -5.49 -9.35
C GLU A 324 12.09 -6.11 -8.17
N CYS A 325 11.19 -7.03 -8.48
CA CYS A 325 10.83 -8.18 -7.64
C CYS A 325 10.60 -9.40 -8.55
N LEU A 326 11.60 -9.72 -9.37
CA LEU A 326 11.75 -11.03 -9.99
C LEU A 326 13.05 -11.63 -9.47
N CYS A 327 12.95 -12.48 -8.44
CA CYS A 327 13.93 -13.54 -8.19
C CYS A 327 13.31 -14.65 -7.33
N PHE A 328 13.02 -15.75 -8.02
CA PHE A 328 12.94 -17.16 -7.62
C PHE A 328 13.23 -17.52 -6.16
N ALA A 329 12.34 -18.34 -5.58
CA ALA A 329 12.73 -19.37 -4.63
C ALA A 329 12.20 -20.72 -5.14
N HIS A 330 13.14 -21.64 -5.33
CA HIS A 330 12.94 -23.05 -5.68
C HIS A 330 12.60 -23.89 -4.44
#